data_AF-A0A7K4MPB8-F1
#
_entry.id   AF-A0A7K4MPB8-F1
#
_cell.length_a   1.000
_cell.length_b   1.000
_cell.length_c   1.000
_cell.angle_alpha   90.00
_cell.angle_beta   90.00
_cell.angle_gamma   90.00
#
_symmetry.space_group_name_H-M   'P 1'
#
loop_
_entity.id
_entity.type
_entity.pdbx_description
1 polymer ?
#
loop_
_entity_poly.entity_id
_entity_poly.type
_entity_poly.pdbx_seq_one_letter_code
_entity_poly.pdbx_strand_id
1 'polypeptide(L)'
;MLRFKEYLNEASEVKAEDYEAAIVMGWYDIHKKTLPSDNAGIKDKILINVQGNTKVLNAGNAIASELLKLYPALKGKEAEQYGRAKATLTSFWSGYGAKNKTPKTDVLIGDMRFSVKVGLAQLMSGGKEETLATYYAALVNSDKNIEKDPQFSKVTGILESFVKNTLAPSQLAPIIKSGTNPVVNAAEAAHKDCMAELGTLFSDNSQFKIEFAREAMSGYMKYGKSDNAAAEWMLVSSHDGSKVQVHSVEDNSYCEKIANKMRLQARFKTSSRKLGGIKTGEYNFWSVVSLIVNAFDEAYAPHEGQVLTEGILNTIKSKVSGFFSRVWNKVKKFYQKSIMTLLKFLKVVPDITINKKIQF
;
A
#
# COMPACT_ATOMS: atom_id res chain seq x y z
N MET A 1 3.67 -22.60 18.55
CA MET A 1 3.65 -21.85 17.29
C MET A 1 2.74 -20.65 17.50
N LEU A 2 3.29 -19.44 17.61
CA LEU A 2 2.55 -18.22 17.97
C LEU A 2 1.70 -17.73 16.78
N ARG A 3 0.48 -17.26 17.06
CA ARG A 3 -0.47 -16.74 16.06
C ARG A 3 -0.04 -15.33 15.60
N PHE A 4 -0.41 -14.91 14.38
CA PHE A 4 -0.08 -13.58 13.83
C PHE A 4 -0.43 -12.39 14.75
N LYS A 5 -1.47 -12.51 15.56
CA LYS A 5 -1.80 -11.50 16.59
C LYS A 5 -0.82 -11.46 17.77
N GLU A 6 -0.19 -12.58 18.10
CA GLU A 6 0.78 -12.69 19.20
C GLU A 6 2.15 -12.13 18.78
N TYR A 7 2.48 -12.10 17.48
CA TYR A 7 3.64 -11.35 16.95
C TYR A 7 3.47 -9.82 17.00
N LEU A 8 2.24 -9.31 17.07
CA LEU A 8 1.94 -7.87 17.15
C LEU A 8 1.76 -7.38 18.60
N ASN A 9 1.75 -8.28 19.59
CA ASN A 9 1.21 -7.98 20.93
C ASN A 9 2.22 -7.94 22.08
N GLU A 10 3.52 -8.08 21.85
CA GLU A 10 4.50 -7.96 22.94
C GLU A 10 5.41 -6.73 22.74
N ALA A 11 5.18 -5.74 23.63
CA ALA A 11 5.83 -4.42 23.74
C ALA A 11 5.55 -3.46 22.57
N SER A 12 4.61 -2.53 22.75
CA SER A 12 4.37 -1.34 21.89
C SER A 12 4.88 -1.52 20.45
N GLU A 13 4.13 -2.28 19.65
CA GLU A 13 4.47 -2.71 18.28
C GLU A 13 5.31 -1.66 17.55
N VAL A 14 6.62 -1.93 17.39
CA VAL A 14 7.56 -1.03 16.72
C VAL A 14 7.04 -0.75 15.32
N LYS A 15 6.83 0.52 15.00
CA LYS A 15 6.28 0.91 13.71
C LYS A 15 7.38 1.12 12.68
N ALA A 16 7.01 1.08 11.41
CA ALA A 16 7.90 1.47 10.32
C ALA A 16 8.51 2.88 10.54
N GLU A 17 7.68 3.84 10.99
CA GLU A 17 8.13 5.22 11.28
C GLU A 17 9.18 5.30 12.41
N ASP A 18 9.24 4.30 13.29
CA ASP A 18 10.25 4.23 14.35
C ASP A 18 11.60 3.76 13.79
N TYR A 19 11.60 2.81 12.84
CA TYR A 19 12.83 2.38 12.14
C TYR A 19 13.39 3.47 11.24
N GLU A 20 12.55 4.20 10.52
CA GLU A 20 12.96 5.36 9.71
C GLU A 20 13.69 6.41 10.55
N ALA A 21 13.09 6.79 11.69
CA ALA A 21 13.69 7.72 12.63
C ALA A 21 15.00 7.16 13.22
N ALA A 22 15.04 5.87 13.58
CA ALA A 22 16.25 5.24 14.12
C ALA A 22 17.41 5.20 13.12
N ILE A 23 17.15 5.00 11.83
CA ILE A 23 18.17 5.06 10.78
C ILE A 23 18.74 6.48 10.68
N VAL A 24 17.86 7.50 10.69
CA VAL A 24 18.28 8.91 10.67
C VAL A 24 19.12 9.23 11.91
N MET A 25 18.63 8.90 13.11
CA MET A 25 19.39 9.08 14.35
C MET A 25 20.74 8.38 14.33
N GLY A 26 20.78 7.13 13.87
CA GLY A 26 22.01 6.37 13.76
C GLY A 26 22.99 6.97 12.75
N TRP A 27 22.49 7.57 11.67
CA TRP A 27 23.34 8.29 10.71
C TRP A 27 24.08 9.47 11.36
N TYR A 28 23.42 10.24 12.23
CA TYR A 28 24.08 11.32 12.96
C TYR A 28 25.04 10.77 14.03
N ASP A 29 24.67 9.69 14.73
CA ASP A 29 25.49 9.05 15.77
C ASP A 29 26.83 8.53 15.21
N ILE A 30 26.82 7.78 14.10
CA ILE A 30 28.05 7.25 13.48
C ILE A 30 28.98 8.37 12.97
N HIS A 31 28.43 9.55 12.69
CA HIS A 31 29.18 10.75 12.31
C HIS A 31 29.54 11.65 13.49
N LYS A 32 29.17 11.27 14.72
CA LYS A 32 29.34 12.06 15.95
C LYS A 32 28.76 13.48 15.83
N LYS A 33 27.64 13.60 15.12
CA LYS A 33 26.89 14.85 14.94
C LYS A 33 25.66 14.82 15.83
N THR A 34 25.24 15.99 16.31
CA THR A 34 23.91 16.15 16.91
C THR A 34 22.85 16.20 15.81
N LEU A 35 21.62 15.80 16.14
CA LEU A 35 20.48 16.08 15.27
C LEU A 35 20.35 17.60 15.04
N PRO A 36 19.90 18.03 13.85
CA PRO A 36 19.57 19.42 13.59
C PRO A 36 18.38 19.89 14.44
N SER A 37 18.18 21.21 14.52
CA SER A 37 17.18 21.82 15.41
C SER A 37 15.73 21.45 15.10
N ASP A 38 15.44 21.02 13.87
CA ASP A 38 14.13 20.52 13.43
C ASP A 38 13.98 19.00 13.62
N ASN A 39 14.91 18.38 14.37
CA ASN A 39 15.00 16.93 14.59
C ASN A 39 15.09 16.11 13.30
N ALA A 40 15.59 16.69 12.20
CA ALA A 40 15.75 16.02 10.91
C ALA A 40 14.44 15.39 10.42
N GLY A 41 13.32 16.11 10.56
CA GLY A 41 11.98 15.65 10.18
C GLY A 41 11.32 14.67 11.16
N ILE A 42 12.03 14.25 12.21
CA ILE A 42 11.51 13.32 13.22
C ILE A 42 10.60 14.07 14.21
N LYS A 43 9.37 13.61 14.37
CA LYS A 43 8.45 14.18 15.37
C LYS A 43 8.88 13.80 16.79
N ASP A 44 8.71 14.71 17.74
CA ASP A 44 9.08 14.50 19.15
C ASP A 44 8.55 13.20 19.75
N LYS A 45 7.29 12.84 19.45
CA LYS A 45 6.71 11.58 19.92
C LYS A 45 7.46 10.35 19.41
N ILE A 46 7.88 10.38 18.15
CA ILE A 46 8.64 9.27 17.53
C ILE A 46 10.05 9.25 18.11
N LEU A 47 10.68 10.43 18.26
CA LEU A 47 11.98 10.57 18.89
C LEU A 47 12.00 9.94 20.29
N ILE A 48 11.03 10.28 21.14
CA ILE A 48 10.87 9.71 22.49
C ILE A 48 10.67 8.20 22.44
N ASN A 49 9.81 7.70 21.53
CA ASN A 49 9.56 6.27 21.38
C ASN A 49 10.84 5.50 21.01
N VAL A 50 11.59 6.02 20.04
CA VAL A 50 12.83 5.40 19.55
C VAL A 50 13.91 5.45 20.63
N GLN A 51 14.08 6.59 21.30
CA GLN A 51 15.04 6.74 22.42
C GLN A 51 14.75 5.77 23.58
N GLY A 52 13.47 5.51 23.86
CA GLY A 52 13.04 4.51 24.84
C GLY A 52 13.20 3.06 24.39
N ASN A 53 13.64 2.80 23.15
CA ASN A 53 13.74 1.46 22.58
C ASN A 53 15.15 1.17 22.04
N THR A 54 16.02 0.66 22.92
CA THR A 54 17.41 0.32 22.59
C THR A 54 17.55 -0.66 21.43
N LYS A 55 16.60 -1.60 21.25
CA LYS A 55 16.65 -2.55 20.12
C LYS A 55 16.51 -1.84 18.78
N VAL A 56 15.58 -0.90 18.69
CA VAL A 56 15.30 -0.15 17.46
C VAL A 56 16.42 0.85 17.18
N LEU A 57 16.96 1.51 18.21
CA LEU A 57 18.17 2.33 18.09
C LEU A 57 19.36 1.55 17.54
N ASN A 58 19.65 0.37 18.12
CA ASN A 58 20.75 -0.47 17.67
C ASN A 58 20.56 -0.93 16.23
N ALA A 59 19.33 -1.30 15.85
CA ALA A 59 19.01 -1.63 14.47
C ALA A 59 19.24 -0.44 13.53
N GLY A 60 18.77 0.76 13.90
CA GLY A 60 19.01 1.99 13.14
C GLY A 60 20.49 2.30 12.95
N ASN A 61 21.29 2.15 14.00
CA ASN A 61 22.75 2.30 13.97
C ASN A 61 23.44 1.28 13.06
N ALA A 62 23.03 0.01 13.14
CA ALA A 62 23.55 -1.05 12.27
C ALA A 62 23.23 -0.77 10.79
N ILE A 63 21.98 -0.37 10.51
CA ILE A 63 21.54 -0.02 9.15
C ILE A 63 22.30 1.19 8.62
N ALA A 64 22.42 2.27 9.40
CA ALA A 64 23.16 3.46 9.02
C ALA A 64 24.65 3.17 8.77
N SER A 65 25.26 2.35 9.62
CA SER A 65 26.65 1.91 9.46
C SER A 65 26.85 1.13 8.16
N GLU A 66 25.94 0.20 7.85
CA GLU A 66 26.01 -0.60 6.63
C GLU A 66 25.73 0.24 5.37
N LEU A 67 24.78 1.17 5.43
CA LEU A 67 24.54 2.16 4.37
C LEU A 67 25.79 2.96 4.04
N LEU A 68 26.53 3.44 5.06
CA LEU A 68 27.77 4.19 4.84
C LEU A 68 28.86 3.32 4.21
N LYS A 69 28.92 2.02 4.52
CA LYS A 69 29.86 1.09 3.87
C LYS A 69 29.48 0.85 2.40
N LEU A 70 28.20 0.64 2.11
CA LEU A 70 27.70 0.41 0.76
C LEU A 70 27.80 1.67 -0.12
N TYR A 71 27.62 2.86 0.49
CA TYR A 71 27.64 4.15 -0.19
C TYR A 71 28.56 5.16 0.53
N PRO A 72 29.89 5.01 0.46
CA PRO A 72 30.84 5.89 1.16
C PRO A 72 30.75 7.36 0.73
N ALA A 73 30.26 7.63 -0.48
CA ALA A 73 30.04 8.98 -1.00
C ALA A 73 29.00 9.79 -0.21
N LEU A 74 28.13 9.12 0.57
CA LEU A 74 27.17 9.78 1.46
C LEU A 74 27.83 10.35 2.72
N LYS A 75 29.10 10.03 3.00
CA LYS A 75 29.79 10.47 4.23
C LYS A 75 29.63 11.97 4.46
N GLY A 76 29.15 12.32 5.65
CA GLY A 76 28.97 13.71 6.06
C GLY A 76 27.72 14.41 5.52
N LYS A 77 26.96 13.80 4.59
CA LYS A 77 25.66 14.28 4.12
C LYS A 77 24.62 14.19 5.24
N GLU A 78 23.62 15.05 5.17
CA GLU A 78 22.51 15.08 6.12
C GLU A 78 21.51 13.97 5.83
N ALA A 79 20.91 13.44 6.89
CA ALA A 79 19.81 12.49 6.80
C ALA A 79 18.53 13.13 7.36
N GLU A 80 17.38 12.76 6.79
CA GLU A 80 16.05 13.28 7.18
C GLU A 80 15.00 12.15 7.13
N GLN A 81 14.10 12.10 8.11
CA GLN A 81 12.89 11.29 8.05
C GLN A 81 11.86 12.01 7.18
N TYR A 82 11.63 11.48 5.97
CA TYR A 82 10.80 12.13 4.96
C TYR A 82 9.41 11.49 4.80
N GLY A 83 9.20 10.26 5.27
CA GLY A 83 7.94 9.50 5.09
C GLY A 83 6.69 10.17 5.68
N ARG A 84 6.88 11.23 6.48
CA ARG A 84 5.81 12.03 7.12
C ARG A 84 5.54 13.37 6.44
N ALA A 85 6.36 13.75 5.45
CA ALA A 85 6.16 14.96 4.66
C ALA A 85 4.86 14.87 3.84
N LYS A 86 4.45 16.00 3.25
CA LYS A 86 3.33 16.06 2.32
C LYS A 86 3.83 16.60 1.00
N ALA A 87 3.66 15.80 -0.05
CA ALA A 87 4.11 16.16 -1.39
C ALA A 87 2.97 16.62 -2.30
N THR A 88 3.34 17.29 -3.38
CA THR A 88 2.42 17.66 -4.44
C THR A 88 2.23 16.48 -5.39
N LEU A 89 0.98 16.19 -5.74
CA LEU A 89 0.66 15.12 -6.69
C LEU A 89 0.75 15.66 -8.11
N THR A 90 1.20 14.83 -9.06
CA THR A 90 1.14 15.18 -10.48
C THR A 90 -0.31 15.34 -10.94
N SER A 91 -0.50 16.05 -12.06
CA SER A 91 -1.79 16.16 -12.73
C SER A 91 -2.32 14.79 -13.17
N PHE A 92 -1.41 13.92 -13.64
CA PHE A 92 -1.71 12.52 -13.97
C PHE A 92 -2.34 11.81 -12.76
N TRP A 93 -1.66 11.81 -11.61
CA TRP A 93 -2.14 11.09 -10.43
C TRP A 93 -3.48 11.66 -9.91
N SER A 94 -3.57 12.99 -9.86
CA SER A 94 -4.77 13.70 -9.40
C SER A 94 -5.96 13.50 -10.35
N GLY A 95 -5.72 13.26 -11.65
CA GLY A 95 -6.75 13.00 -12.66
C GLY A 95 -7.60 11.77 -12.36
N TYR A 96 -7.08 10.80 -11.61
CA TYR A 96 -7.82 9.63 -11.15
C TYR A 96 -8.56 9.85 -9.81
N GLY A 97 -8.56 11.08 -9.29
CA GLY A 97 -9.20 11.45 -8.03
C GLY A 97 -8.39 11.10 -6.78
N ALA A 98 -7.14 10.66 -6.95
CA ALA A 98 -6.22 10.31 -5.88
C ALA A 98 -5.82 11.54 -5.06
N LYS A 99 -5.67 11.38 -3.74
CA LYS A 99 -5.47 12.49 -2.78
C LYS A 99 -4.41 12.20 -1.73
N ASN A 100 -3.87 10.99 -1.68
CA ASN A 100 -2.87 10.65 -0.68
C ASN A 100 -1.53 11.30 -1.04
N LYS A 101 -1.06 12.24 -0.21
CA LYS A 101 0.18 12.99 -0.40
C LYS A 101 1.39 12.40 0.35
N THR A 102 1.25 11.22 0.95
CA THR A 102 2.33 10.56 1.69
C THR A 102 3.42 10.05 0.74
N PRO A 103 4.66 10.56 0.86
CA PRO A 103 5.81 10.13 0.06
C PRO A 103 6.01 8.62 -0.01
N LYS A 104 6.73 8.19 -1.06
CA LYS A 104 7.33 6.84 -1.12
C LYS A 104 8.72 6.80 -0.48
N THR A 105 9.40 7.94 -0.50
CA THR A 105 10.63 8.16 0.24
C THR A 105 10.33 8.26 1.72
N ASP A 106 10.91 7.32 2.45
CA ASP A 106 10.79 7.22 3.90
C ASP A 106 11.99 7.94 4.57
N VAL A 107 13.19 7.82 4.00
CA VAL A 107 14.44 8.47 4.48
C VAL A 107 15.20 9.11 3.30
N LEU A 108 15.65 10.34 3.50
CA LEU A 108 16.61 11.03 2.63
C LEU A 108 18.00 10.98 3.26
N ILE A 109 19.04 10.71 2.46
CA ILE A 109 20.44 10.92 2.86
C ILE A 109 21.19 11.58 1.71
N GLY A 110 21.52 12.86 1.85
CA GLY A 110 21.93 13.69 0.73
C GLY A 110 20.89 13.64 -0.39
N ASP A 111 21.31 13.28 -1.60
CA ASP A 111 20.41 13.18 -2.76
C ASP A 111 19.76 11.80 -2.91
N MET A 112 20.09 10.82 -2.05
CA MET A 112 19.51 9.47 -2.14
C MET A 112 18.16 9.38 -1.43
N ARG A 113 17.16 8.83 -2.15
CA ARG A 113 15.76 8.73 -1.73
C ARG A 113 15.37 7.28 -1.46
N PHE A 114 15.34 6.89 -0.18
CA PHE A 114 15.12 5.51 0.24
C PHE A 114 13.67 5.26 0.66
N SER A 115 13.05 4.22 0.12
CA SER A 115 11.88 3.58 0.72
C SER A 115 12.35 2.44 1.63
N VAL A 116 12.04 2.53 2.92
CA VAL A 116 12.55 1.63 3.96
C VAL A 116 11.57 0.47 4.17
N LYS A 117 12.09 -0.76 4.15
CA LYS A 117 11.30 -1.99 4.30
C LYS A 117 12.01 -2.91 5.29
N VAL A 118 11.52 -2.92 6.53
CA VAL A 118 12.03 -3.77 7.60
C VAL A 118 11.09 -4.98 7.76
N GLY A 119 11.63 -6.19 7.63
CA GLY A 119 10.85 -7.43 7.81
C GLY A 119 9.76 -7.68 6.75
N LEU A 120 8.55 -8.04 7.19
CA LEU A 120 7.42 -8.22 6.28
C LEU A 120 6.87 -6.85 5.88
N ALA A 121 6.99 -6.51 4.60
CA ALA A 121 6.72 -5.17 4.13
C ALA A 121 5.50 -5.11 3.20
N GLN A 122 4.79 -3.99 3.26
CA GLN A 122 3.71 -3.67 2.34
C GLN A 122 4.16 -2.51 1.44
N LEU A 123 4.23 -2.72 0.12
CA LEU A 123 4.67 -1.72 -0.85
C LEU A 123 3.59 -0.67 -1.13
N MET A 124 2.32 -1.10 -1.12
CA MET A 124 1.18 -0.21 -1.25
C MET A 124 -0.05 -0.75 -0.53
N SER A 125 -0.95 0.16 -0.16
CA SER A 125 -2.33 -0.12 0.22
C SER A 125 -3.19 1.01 -0.34
N GLY A 126 -3.46 0.93 -1.64
CA GLY A 126 -4.21 1.94 -2.37
C GLY A 126 -5.70 1.74 -2.16
N GLY A 127 -6.44 2.82 -1.85
CA GLY A 127 -7.90 2.84 -2.06
C GLY A 127 -8.23 2.80 -3.55
N LYS A 128 -9.51 2.91 -3.92
CA LYS A 128 -9.97 2.91 -5.31
C LYS A 128 -9.12 3.85 -6.20
N GLU A 129 -9.02 5.12 -5.83
CA GLU A 129 -8.37 6.15 -6.64
C GLU A 129 -6.85 5.93 -6.74
N GLU A 130 -6.18 5.61 -5.63
CA GLU A 130 -4.75 5.32 -5.64
C GLU A 130 -4.43 4.06 -6.45
N THR A 131 -5.30 3.04 -6.39
CA THR A 131 -5.11 1.79 -7.15
C THR A 131 -5.29 2.02 -8.64
N LEU A 132 -6.33 2.77 -9.04
CA LEU A 132 -6.54 3.15 -10.44
C LEU A 132 -5.37 3.97 -10.97
N ALA A 133 -4.89 4.96 -10.21
CA ALA A 133 -3.72 5.74 -10.61
C ALA A 133 -2.47 4.88 -10.81
N THR A 134 -2.20 3.93 -9.89
CA THR A 134 -1.09 2.97 -10.02
C THR A 134 -1.28 2.06 -11.24
N TYR A 135 -2.50 1.60 -11.49
CA TYR A 135 -2.85 0.72 -12.60
C TYR A 135 -2.62 1.39 -13.96
N TYR A 136 -3.06 2.64 -14.11
CA TYR A 136 -2.81 3.40 -15.34
C TYR A 136 -1.37 3.90 -15.45
N ALA A 137 -0.68 4.17 -14.33
CA ALA A 137 0.76 4.48 -14.35
C ALA A 137 1.56 3.30 -14.93
N ALA A 138 1.22 2.08 -14.54
CA ALA A 138 1.83 0.88 -15.09
C ALA A 138 1.60 0.77 -16.61
N LEU A 139 0.41 1.15 -17.08
CA LEU A 139 0.07 1.14 -18.50
C LEU A 139 0.94 2.11 -19.30
N VAL A 140 1.16 3.33 -18.79
CA VAL A 140 1.99 4.38 -19.45
C VAL A 140 3.38 3.87 -19.82
N ASN A 141 3.98 3.04 -18.97
CA ASN A 141 5.34 2.50 -19.15
C ASN A 141 5.38 1.07 -19.71
N SER A 142 4.23 0.52 -20.13
CA SER A 142 4.10 -0.83 -20.67
C SER A 142 3.65 -0.83 -22.15
N ASP A 143 3.45 -2.00 -22.75
CA ASP A 143 2.85 -2.09 -24.09
C ASP A 143 1.43 -1.50 -24.09
N LYS A 144 1.22 -0.47 -24.92
CA LYS A 144 -0.09 0.19 -25.05
C LYS A 144 -1.17 -0.71 -25.63
N ASN A 145 -0.81 -1.80 -26.32
CA ASN A 145 -1.77 -2.78 -26.80
C ASN A 145 -2.53 -3.49 -25.66
N ILE A 146 -2.02 -3.43 -24.43
CA ILE A 146 -2.71 -3.95 -23.24
C ILE A 146 -4.07 -3.27 -23.04
N GLU A 147 -4.26 -2.01 -23.46
CA GLU A 147 -5.59 -1.36 -23.40
C GLU A 147 -6.66 -2.11 -24.21
N LYS A 148 -6.24 -2.82 -25.26
CA LYS A 148 -7.12 -3.63 -26.12
C LYS A 148 -7.38 -5.02 -25.54
N ASP A 149 -6.63 -5.44 -24.52
CA ASP A 149 -6.84 -6.69 -23.82
C ASP A 149 -8.19 -6.63 -23.07
N PRO A 150 -9.15 -7.53 -23.37
CA PRO A 150 -10.40 -7.61 -22.62
C PRO A 150 -10.19 -7.79 -21.12
N GLN A 151 -9.08 -8.43 -20.72
CA GLN A 151 -8.70 -8.61 -19.33
C GLN A 151 -8.38 -7.27 -18.65
N PHE A 152 -7.73 -6.34 -19.36
CA PHE A 152 -7.43 -5.00 -18.84
C PHE A 152 -8.71 -4.22 -18.56
N SER A 153 -9.65 -4.21 -19.52
CA SER A 153 -10.95 -3.57 -19.36
C SER A 153 -11.77 -4.18 -18.21
N LYS A 154 -11.68 -5.50 -18.03
CA LYS A 154 -12.37 -6.22 -16.95
C LYS A 154 -11.83 -5.84 -15.58
N VAL A 155 -10.52 -5.83 -15.40
CA VAL A 155 -9.86 -5.40 -14.16
C VAL A 155 -10.20 -3.95 -13.85
N THR A 156 -10.18 -3.07 -14.86
CA THR A 156 -10.59 -1.66 -14.73
C THR A 156 -11.99 -1.55 -14.14
N GLY A 157 -12.99 -2.24 -14.73
CA GLY A 157 -14.36 -2.23 -14.23
C GLY A 157 -14.50 -2.74 -12.79
N ILE A 158 -13.70 -3.72 -12.39
CA ILE A 158 -13.66 -4.20 -11.00
C ILE A 158 -13.06 -3.14 -10.07
N LEU A 159 -11.92 -2.54 -10.42
CA LEU A 159 -11.29 -1.48 -9.62
C LEU A 159 -12.19 -0.24 -9.50
N GLU A 160 -12.87 0.13 -10.58
CA GLU A 160 -13.85 1.23 -10.58
C GLU A 160 -15.04 0.97 -9.64
N SER A 161 -15.33 -0.29 -9.33
CA SER A 161 -16.40 -0.62 -8.41
C SER A 161 -16.03 -0.53 -6.93
N PHE A 162 -14.74 -0.37 -6.63
CA PHE A 162 -14.26 -0.42 -5.26
C PHE A 162 -15.00 0.58 -4.39
N VAL A 163 -15.42 0.10 -3.22
CA VAL A 163 -16.15 0.91 -2.25
C VAL A 163 -15.22 2.03 -1.77
N LYS A 164 -15.59 3.28 -2.05
CA LYS A 164 -14.97 4.46 -1.46
C LYS A 164 -15.34 4.56 0.02
N ASN A 165 -14.66 5.44 0.75
CA ASN A 165 -14.88 5.59 2.20
C ASN A 165 -16.37 5.76 2.56
N THR A 166 -16.90 4.83 3.34
CA THR A 166 -18.29 4.79 3.80
C THR A 166 -18.36 4.27 5.25
N LEU A 167 -19.53 4.39 5.89
CA LEU A 167 -19.72 4.07 7.31
C LEU A 167 -20.37 2.70 7.52
N ALA A 168 -19.92 1.99 8.55
CA ALA A 168 -20.53 0.80 9.11
C ALA A 168 -20.91 1.06 10.59
N PRO A 169 -22.03 0.49 11.07
CA PRO A 169 -22.47 0.66 12.46
C PRO A 169 -21.56 -0.06 13.47
N SER A 170 -20.72 -0.99 13.02
CA SER A 170 -19.77 -1.72 13.87
C SER A 170 -18.56 -2.19 13.05
N GLN A 171 -17.64 -2.93 13.67
CA GLN A 171 -16.49 -3.51 12.98
C GLN A 171 -16.95 -4.47 11.86
N LEU A 172 -16.30 -4.39 10.70
CA LEU A 172 -16.63 -5.28 9.57
C LEU A 172 -16.19 -6.72 9.78
N ALA A 173 -15.09 -6.98 10.50
CA ALA A 173 -14.57 -8.34 10.61
C ALA A 173 -15.59 -9.35 11.19
N PRO A 174 -16.33 -9.03 12.27
CA PRO A 174 -17.44 -9.87 12.71
C PRO A 174 -18.56 -10.06 11.67
N ILE A 175 -18.87 -9.01 10.89
CA ILE A 175 -19.92 -9.02 9.86
C ILE A 175 -19.49 -9.88 8.65
N ILE A 176 -18.22 -9.81 8.25
CA ILE A 176 -17.63 -10.67 7.21
C ILE A 176 -17.68 -12.12 7.70
N LYS A 177 -17.23 -12.37 8.93
CA LYS A 177 -17.17 -13.73 9.51
C LYS A 177 -18.54 -14.36 9.70
N SER A 178 -19.57 -13.58 10.01
CA SER A 178 -20.93 -14.11 10.16
C SER A 178 -21.49 -14.60 8.83
N GLY A 179 -21.03 -14.06 7.69
CA GLY A 179 -21.55 -14.41 6.37
C GLY A 179 -23.03 -14.07 6.18
N THR A 180 -23.65 -13.37 7.13
CA THR A 180 -25.09 -13.07 7.13
C THR A 180 -25.41 -11.78 6.38
N ASN A 181 -24.40 -10.97 6.06
CA ASN A 181 -24.59 -9.70 5.36
C ASN A 181 -24.33 -9.86 3.86
N PRO A 182 -25.38 -9.81 3.02
CA PRO A 182 -25.25 -10.02 1.58
C PRO A 182 -24.37 -8.97 0.89
N VAL A 183 -24.26 -7.75 1.44
CA VAL A 183 -23.46 -6.65 0.88
C VAL A 183 -21.97 -6.80 1.20
N VAL A 184 -21.66 -7.28 2.40
CA VAL A 184 -20.27 -7.54 2.78
C VAL A 184 -19.74 -8.77 2.04
N ASN A 185 -20.54 -9.84 1.95
CA ASN A 185 -20.20 -11.03 1.16
C ASN A 185 -20.03 -10.70 -0.33
N ALA A 186 -20.87 -9.80 -0.85
CA ALA A 186 -20.80 -9.29 -2.21
C ALA A 186 -19.45 -8.65 -2.53
N ALA A 187 -19.01 -7.76 -1.65
CA ALA A 187 -17.77 -7.05 -1.84
C ALA A 187 -16.55 -7.93 -1.60
N GLU A 188 -16.61 -8.89 -0.67
CA GLU A 188 -15.57 -9.91 -0.51
C GLU A 188 -15.45 -10.82 -1.75
N ALA A 189 -16.57 -11.17 -2.39
CA ALA A 189 -16.54 -11.86 -3.68
C ALA A 189 -15.88 -10.98 -4.75
N ALA A 190 -16.21 -9.69 -4.82
CA ALA A 190 -15.57 -8.76 -5.74
C ALA A 190 -14.07 -8.56 -5.46
N HIS A 191 -13.62 -8.64 -4.19
CA HIS A 191 -12.19 -8.63 -3.84
C HIS A 191 -11.49 -9.90 -4.33
N LYS A 192 -12.11 -11.08 -4.15
CA LYS A 192 -11.58 -12.35 -4.68
C LYS A 192 -11.49 -12.34 -6.20
N ASP A 193 -12.53 -11.86 -6.86
CA ASP A 193 -12.53 -11.69 -8.32
C ASP A 193 -11.44 -10.69 -8.73
N CYS A 194 -11.31 -9.55 -8.06
CA CYS A 194 -10.23 -8.59 -8.33
C CYS A 194 -8.84 -9.25 -8.25
N MET A 195 -8.59 -10.08 -7.24
CA MET A 195 -7.31 -10.77 -7.08
C MET A 195 -7.05 -11.77 -8.21
N ALA A 196 -8.07 -12.55 -8.58
CA ALA A 196 -7.95 -13.52 -9.67
C ALA A 196 -7.71 -12.83 -11.02
N GLU A 197 -8.53 -11.83 -11.35
CA GLU A 197 -8.50 -11.15 -12.64
C GLU A 197 -7.25 -10.28 -12.83
N LEU A 198 -6.82 -9.58 -11.77
CA LEU A 198 -5.55 -8.84 -11.83
C LEU A 198 -4.36 -9.81 -11.88
N GLY A 199 -4.46 -10.97 -11.23
CA GLY A 199 -3.49 -12.06 -11.35
C GLY A 199 -3.35 -12.61 -12.77
N THR A 200 -4.48 -12.80 -13.48
CA THR A 200 -4.48 -13.18 -14.91
C THR A 200 -3.80 -12.12 -15.75
N LEU A 201 -4.19 -10.86 -15.61
CA LEU A 201 -3.59 -9.76 -16.36
C LEU A 201 -2.07 -9.71 -16.17
N PHE A 202 -1.61 -9.88 -14.93
CA PHE A 202 -0.20 -9.90 -14.56
C PHE A 202 0.57 -11.11 -15.11
N SER A 203 -0.08 -12.27 -15.24
CA SER A 203 0.51 -13.47 -15.85
C SER A 203 0.67 -13.29 -17.35
N ASP A 204 -0.33 -12.71 -18.00
CA ASP A 204 -0.36 -12.56 -19.46
C ASP A 204 0.47 -11.36 -19.93
N ASN A 205 0.70 -10.38 -19.04
CA ASN A 205 1.41 -9.14 -19.34
C ASN A 205 2.52 -8.86 -18.30
N SER A 206 3.68 -9.51 -18.47
CA SER A 206 4.81 -9.44 -17.54
C SER A 206 5.35 -8.02 -17.36
N GLN A 207 5.51 -7.26 -18.45
CA GLN A 207 5.98 -5.87 -18.38
C GLN A 207 5.03 -4.99 -17.56
N PHE A 208 3.72 -5.11 -17.77
CA PHE A 208 2.72 -4.38 -16.99
C PHE A 208 2.80 -4.71 -15.49
N LYS A 209 2.98 -5.99 -15.16
CA LYS A 209 3.19 -6.44 -13.78
C LYS A 209 4.43 -5.79 -13.14
N ILE A 210 5.53 -5.71 -13.90
CA ILE A 210 6.78 -5.08 -13.47
C ILE A 210 6.59 -3.57 -13.24
N GLU A 211 5.96 -2.87 -14.18
CA GLU A 211 5.68 -1.43 -14.06
C GLU A 211 4.74 -1.12 -12.89
N PHE A 212 3.75 -1.98 -12.65
CA PHE A 212 2.85 -1.84 -11.50
C PHE A 212 3.61 -1.95 -10.18
N ALA A 213 4.51 -2.93 -10.06
CA ALA A 213 5.38 -3.07 -8.88
C ALA A 213 6.34 -1.88 -8.75
N ARG A 214 6.93 -1.40 -9.84
CA ARG A 214 7.84 -0.25 -9.85
C ARG A 214 7.13 1.02 -9.40
N GLU A 215 5.95 1.34 -9.92
CA GLU A 215 5.20 2.51 -9.47
C GLU A 215 4.78 2.38 -8.00
N ALA A 216 4.39 1.18 -7.57
CA ALA A 216 4.05 0.93 -6.17
C ALA A 216 5.23 1.16 -5.22
N MET A 217 6.47 0.89 -5.66
CA MET A 217 7.69 1.15 -4.90
C MET A 217 8.13 2.62 -4.98
N SER A 218 8.16 3.20 -6.18
CA SER A 218 8.82 4.47 -6.46
C SER A 218 7.91 5.68 -6.36
N GLY A 219 6.67 5.59 -6.84
CA GLY A 219 5.79 6.75 -6.99
C GLY A 219 6.24 7.74 -8.07
N TYR A 220 6.94 7.29 -9.11
CA TYR A 220 7.44 8.16 -10.17
C TYR A 220 6.34 8.89 -10.93
N MET A 221 5.26 8.20 -11.31
CA MET A 221 4.12 8.86 -11.93
C MET A 221 3.33 9.68 -10.92
N LYS A 222 3.34 9.27 -9.64
CA LYS A 222 2.66 9.97 -8.55
C LYS A 222 3.22 11.36 -8.24
N TYR A 223 4.55 11.46 -8.13
CA TYR A 223 5.23 12.67 -7.66
C TYR A 223 6.11 13.33 -8.72
N GLY A 224 6.50 12.60 -9.76
CA GLY A 224 7.57 12.98 -10.66
C GLY A 224 8.89 12.35 -10.21
N LYS A 225 9.65 11.81 -11.17
CA LYS A 225 10.86 11.01 -10.90
C LYS A 225 11.91 11.75 -10.07
N SER A 226 12.06 13.06 -10.26
CA SER A 226 13.03 13.91 -9.59
C SER A 226 12.55 14.50 -8.26
N ASP A 227 11.29 14.28 -7.86
CA ASP A 227 10.75 14.82 -6.61
C ASP A 227 11.25 14.02 -5.40
N ASN A 228 11.52 14.69 -4.28
CA ASN A 228 11.98 14.02 -3.06
C ASN A 228 10.97 13.01 -2.50
N ALA A 229 9.70 13.13 -2.87
CA ALA A 229 8.66 12.19 -2.48
C ALA A 229 8.66 10.88 -3.27
N ALA A 230 9.35 10.84 -4.42
CA ALA A 230 9.55 9.62 -5.18
C ALA A 230 10.82 8.87 -4.70
N ALA A 231 10.67 7.58 -4.41
CA ALA A 231 11.77 6.75 -3.97
C ALA A 231 12.52 6.15 -5.17
N GLU A 232 13.85 6.13 -5.09
CA GLU A 232 14.73 5.53 -6.10
C GLU A 232 15.36 4.23 -5.62
N TRP A 233 15.46 4.08 -4.30
CA TRP A 233 16.15 2.98 -3.66
C TRP A 233 15.25 2.29 -2.66
N MET A 234 15.17 0.97 -2.74
CA MET A 234 14.56 0.13 -1.71
C MET A 234 15.63 -0.24 -0.69
N LEU A 235 15.56 0.37 0.50
CA LEU A 235 16.37 -0.03 1.64
C LEU A 235 15.66 -1.14 2.39
N VAL A 236 16.22 -2.33 2.33
CA VAL A 236 15.63 -3.56 2.87
C VAL A 236 16.48 -4.02 4.05
N SER A 237 15.88 -4.19 5.23
CA SER A 237 16.61 -4.64 6.43
C SER A 237 15.88 -5.70 7.27
N SER A 238 16.63 -6.58 7.95
CA SER A 238 16.11 -7.35 9.07
C SER A 238 15.76 -6.42 10.24
N HIS A 239 14.91 -6.89 11.16
CA HIS A 239 14.46 -6.09 12.32
C HIS A 239 15.60 -5.62 13.24
N ASP A 240 16.71 -6.35 13.27
CA ASP A 240 17.89 -6.04 14.08
C ASP A 240 18.99 -5.27 13.31
N GLY A 241 18.78 -4.99 12.02
CA GLY A 241 19.78 -4.33 11.18
C GLY A 241 20.97 -5.21 10.79
N SER A 242 20.97 -6.51 11.10
CA SER A 242 22.09 -7.41 10.80
C SER A 242 22.22 -7.78 9.32
N LYS A 243 21.11 -7.72 8.56
CA LYS A 243 21.09 -7.90 7.11
C LYS A 243 20.51 -6.64 6.48
N VAL A 244 21.28 -5.98 5.61
CA VAL A 244 20.87 -4.78 4.89
C VAL A 244 21.14 -4.96 3.41
N GLN A 245 20.18 -4.59 2.57
CA GLN A 245 20.32 -4.57 1.13
C GLN A 245 19.72 -3.28 0.58
N VAL A 246 20.34 -2.74 -0.46
CA VAL A 246 19.84 -1.57 -1.17
C VAL A 246 19.71 -1.93 -2.64
N HIS A 247 18.51 -1.76 -3.17
CA HIS A 247 18.20 -2.09 -4.57
C HIS A 247 17.62 -0.88 -5.28
N SER A 248 18.05 -0.62 -6.51
CA SER A 248 17.46 0.44 -7.32
C SER A 248 16.10 0.01 -7.86
N VAL A 249 15.12 0.92 -7.88
CA VAL A 249 13.85 0.71 -8.60
C VAL A 249 14.00 0.86 -10.12
N GLU A 250 15.17 1.30 -10.60
CA GLU A 250 15.53 1.31 -12.02
C GLU A 250 16.08 -0.05 -12.49
N ASP A 251 16.46 -0.93 -11.57
CA ASP A 251 16.90 -2.28 -11.91
C ASP A 251 15.68 -3.14 -12.27
N ASN A 252 15.51 -3.38 -13.57
CA ASN A 252 14.44 -4.22 -14.10
C ASN A 252 14.43 -5.64 -13.51
N SER A 253 15.60 -6.23 -13.24
CA SER A 253 15.70 -7.58 -12.67
C SER A 253 15.18 -7.58 -11.23
N TYR A 254 15.53 -6.54 -10.46
CA TYR A 254 14.99 -6.36 -9.12
C TYR A 254 13.47 -6.12 -9.14
N CYS A 255 12.99 -5.22 -10.00
CA CYS A 255 11.55 -4.98 -10.16
C CYS A 255 10.79 -6.25 -10.56
N GLU A 256 11.35 -7.06 -11.47
CA GLU A 256 10.78 -8.35 -11.84
C GLU A 256 10.76 -9.35 -10.68
N LYS A 257 11.85 -9.45 -9.91
CA LYS A 257 11.91 -10.28 -8.70
C LYS A 257 10.82 -9.88 -7.71
N ILE A 258 10.62 -8.58 -7.48
CA ILE A 258 9.56 -8.07 -6.61
C ILE A 258 8.17 -8.36 -7.20
N ALA A 259 7.97 -8.10 -8.49
CA ALA A 259 6.73 -8.36 -9.20
C ALA A 259 6.32 -9.85 -9.19
N ASN A 260 7.29 -10.76 -9.17
CA ASN A 260 7.04 -12.21 -9.07
C ASN A 260 6.75 -12.65 -7.63
N LYS A 261 7.26 -11.94 -6.63
CA LYS A 261 7.09 -12.27 -5.21
C LYS A 261 5.94 -11.53 -4.54
N MET A 262 5.42 -10.48 -5.17
CA MET A 262 4.34 -9.68 -4.59
C MET A 262 3.06 -10.50 -4.43
N ARG A 263 2.49 -10.43 -3.24
CA ARG A 263 1.19 -10.99 -2.92
C ARG A 263 0.17 -9.88 -3.04
N LEU A 264 -0.69 -10.01 -4.05
CA LEU A 264 -1.83 -9.13 -4.24
C LEU A 264 -2.91 -9.47 -3.22
N GLN A 265 -3.42 -8.46 -2.53
CA GLN A 265 -4.56 -8.62 -1.63
C GLN A 265 -5.56 -7.48 -1.80
N ALA A 266 -6.73 -7.79 -2.36
CA ALA A 266 -7.90 -6.93 -2.27
C ALA A 266 -8.66 -7.25 -0.97
N ARG A 267 -9.02 -6.23 -0.20
CA ARG A 267 -9.80 -6.41 1.05
C ARG A 267 -10.48 -5.10 1.47
N PHE A 268 -11.33 -5.18 2.49
CA PHE A 268 -11.73 -4.00 3.24
C PHE A 268 -10.64 -3.52 4.20
N LYS A 269 -10.38 -2.22 4.17
CA LYS A 269 -9.70 -1.51 5.26
C LYS A 269 -10.76 -0.83 6.12
N THR A 270 -10.53 -0.82 7.43
CA THR A 270 -11.44 -0.18 8.39
C THR A 270 -10.71 0.74 9.34
N SER A 271 -11.41 1.75 9.84
CA SER A 271 -10.93 2.60 10.92
C SER A 271 -12.10 3.09 11.76
N SER A 272 -11.91 3.15 13.07
CA SER A 272 -12.94 3.70 13.96
C SER A 272 -13.17 5.17 13.64
N ARG A 273 -14.43 5.56 13.43
CA ARG A 273 -14.79 6.96 13.23
C ARG A 273 -14.62 7.71 14.55
N LYS A 274 -13.97 8.87 14.47
CA LYS A 274 -13.81 9.79 15.59
C LYS A 274 -14.43 11.14 15.24
N LEU A 275 -15.21 11.69 16.17
CA LEU A 275 -15.72 13.07 16.12
C LEU A 275 -15.19 13.80 17.34
N GLY A 276 -14.52 14.94 17.13
CA GLY A 276 -13.86 15.68 18.22
C GLY A 276 -12.81 14.85 18.98
N GLY A 277 -12.19 13.85 18.34
CA GLY A 277 -11.22 12.93 18.97
C GLY A 277 -11.84 11.73 19.70
N ILE A 278 -13.17 11.71 19.89
CA ILE A 278 -13.90 10.66 20.60
C ILE A 278 -14.43 9.62 19.60
N LYS A 279 -14.29 8.33 19.92
CA LYS A 279 -14.79 7.23 19.08
C LYS A 279 -16.33 7.23 19.10
N THR A 280 -16.96 7.15 17.93
CA THR A 280 -18.43 7.13 17.82
C THR A 280 -19.05 5.74 17.95
N GLY A 281 -18.22 4.67 17.93
CA GLY A 281 -18.67 3.28 17.80
C GLY A 281 -18.83 2.83 16.34
N GLU A 282 -18.99 3.77 15.41
CA GLU A 282 -19.04 3.51 13.97
C GLU A 282 -17.63 3.33 13.39
N TYR A 283 -17.58 2.71 12.21
CA TYR A 283 -16.34 2.44 11.48
C TYR A 283 -16.44 2.95 10.06
N ASN A 284 -15.44 3.73 9.65
CA ASN A 284 -15.17 3.98 8.25
C ASN A 284 -14.63 2.71 7.61
N PHE A 285 -15.05 2.42 6.38
CA PHE A 285 -14.50 1.35 5.58
C PHE A 285 -14.42 1.67 4.09
N TRP A 286 -13.45 1.06 3.43
CA TRP A 286 -13.23 1.20 2.00
C TRP A 286 -12.48 -0.02 1.47
N SER A 287 -12.60 -0.27 0.16
CA SER A 287 -11.82 -1.31 -0.51
C SER A 287 -10.40 -0.82 -0.76
N VAL A 288 -9.42 -1.70 -0.55
CA VAL A 288 -8.01 -1.45 -0.86
C VAL A 288 -7.41 -2.59 -1.66
N VAL A 289 -6.45 -2.27 -2.52
CA VAL A 289 -5.47 -3.22 -3.04
C VAL A 289 -4.16 -3.02 -2.29
N SER A 290 -3.65 -4.10 -1.72
CA SER A 290 -2.31 -4.16 -1.15
C SER A 290 -1.38 -5.03 -1.95
N LEU A 291 -0.11 -4.60 -2.02
CA LEU A 291 1.01 -5.44 -2.45
C LEU A 291 1.88 -5.72 -1.23
N ILE A 292 1.99 -7.00 -0.87
CA ILE A 292 2.79 -7.46 0.26
C ILE A 292 4.00 -8.22 -0.27
N VAL A 293 5.19 -7.93 0.26
CA VAL A 293 6.45 -8.56 -0.12
C VAL A 293 7.22 -8.91 1.15
N ASN A 294 7.84 -10.09 1.19
CA ASN A 294 8.79 -10.41 2.24
C ASN A 294 10.17 -9.86 1.85
N ALA A 295 10.76 -9.01 2.70
CA ALA A 295 11.98 -8.29 2.34
C ALA A 295 13.23 -9.19 2.33
N PHE A 296 13.24 -10.32 3.05
CA PHE A 296 14.40 -11.25 3.14
C PHE A 296 14.13 -12.70 2.74
N ASP A 297 12.90 -13.06 2.38
CA ASP A 297 12.57 -14.35 1.77
C ASP A 297 13.14 -15.59 2.50
N GLU A 298 12.69 -15.79 3.74
CA GLU A 298 12.70 -17.12 4.36
C GLU A 298 11.24 -17.52 4.67
N ALA A 299 10.85 -18.66 4.10
CA ALA A 299 9.59 -19.40 4.15
C ALA A 299 8.44 -18.85 5.02
N TYR A 300 7.28 -18.58 4.40
CA TYR A 300 6.03 -18.38 5.14
C TYR A 300 5.15 -19.63 5.16
N ALA A 301 4.67 -19.96 6.36
CA ALA A 301 3.47 -20.75 6.60
C ALA A 301 2.23 -20.07 5.99
N PRO A 302 1.21 -20.84 5.58
CA PRO A 302 0.06 -20.32 4.83
C PRO A 302 -0.78 -19.39 5.70
N HIS A 303 -0.71 -18.09 5.43
CA HIS A 303 -1.74 -17.15 5.84
C HIS A 303 -2.81 -17.09 4.74
N GLU A 304 -4.10 -17.05 5.11
CA GLU A 304 -5.30 -17.08 4.26
C GLU A 304 -5.46 -15.88 3.26
N GLY A 305 -4.35 -15.28 2.82
CA GLY A 305 -4.31 -14.53 1.58
C GLY A 305 -3.87 -15.47 0.47
N GLN A 306 -4.75 -15.73 -0.49
CA GLN A 306 -4.43 -16.48 -1.71
C GLN A 306 -3.12 -15.94 -2.29
N VAL A 307 -2.05 -16.74 -2.22
CA VAL A 307 -0.84 -16.49 -2.99
C VAL A 307 -1.26 -16.54 -4.46
N LEU A 308 -0.69 -15.71 -5.32
CA LEU A 308 -0.74 -15.93 -6.77
C LEU A 308 0.08 -17.19 -7.07
N THR A 309 -0.34 -18.34 -6.56
CA THR A 309 0.27 -19.63 -6.80
C THR A 309 -0.14 -20.10 -8.19
N GLU A 310 0.71 -20.96 -8.75
CA GLU A 310 0.43 -21.73 -9.97
C GLU A 310 -0.93 -22.45 -9.92
N GLY A 311 -1.46 -22.77 -8.73
CA GLY A 311 -2.81 -23.32 -8.56
C GLY A 311 -3.93 -22.38 -9.01
N ILE A 312 -3.83 -21.07 -8.80
CA ILE A 312 -4.80 -20.08 -9.28
C ILE A 312 -4.67 -19.91 -10.79
N LEU A 313 -3.44 -19.82 -11.31
CA LEU A 313 -3.16 -19.67 -12.74
C LEU A 313 -3.63 -20.91 -13.55
N ASN A 314 -3.41 -22.13 -13.04
CA ASN A 314 -3.86 -23.38 -13.66
C ASN A 314 -5.39 -23.56 -13.60
N THR A 315 -6.02 -23.12 -12.51
CA THR A 315 -7.49 -23.14 -12.37
C THR A 315 -8.17 -22.08 -13.24
N ILE A 316 -7.49 -20.97 -13.51
CA ILE A 316 -7.97 -19.91 -14.39
C ILE A 316 -7.84 -20.33 -15.86
N LYS A 317 -6.67 -20.80 -16.31
CA LYS A 317 -6.47 -21.25 -17.71
C LYS A 317 -7.49 -22.28 -18.18
N SER A 318 -7.96 -23.17 -17.29
CA SER A 318 -8.97 -24.19 -17.61
C SER A 318 -10.42 -23.70 -17.66
N LYS A 319 -10.72 -22.45 -17.27
CA LYS A 319 -12.10 -21.91 -17.16
C LYS A 319 -12.45 -20.79 -18.14
N VAL A 320 -11.55 -20.48 -19.09
CA VAL A 320 -11.60 -19.22 -19.87
C VAL A 320 -12.71 -19.13 -20.91
N SER A 321 -13.27 -20.22 -21.45
CA SER A 321 -14.19 -20.07 -22.61
C SER A 321 -15.68 -19.89 -22.27
N GLY A 322 -16.16 -20.25 -21.07
CA GLY A 322 -17.61 -20.30 -20.76
C GLY A 322 -18.12 -19.44 -19.59
N PHE A 323 -17.21 -18.85 -18.81
CA PHE A 323 -17.53 -18.10 -17.58
C PHE A 323 -17.67 -16.58 -17.83
N PHE A 324 -17.06 -16.09 -18.91
CA PHE A 324 -16.84 -14.66 -19.18
C PHE A 324 -18.12 -13.84 -19.37
N SER A 325 -19.12 -14.34 -20.10
CA SER A 325 -20.36 -13.58 -20.38
C SER A 325 -21.37 -13.57 -19.22
N ARG A 326 -21.37 -14.62 -18.39
CA ARG A 326 -22.26 -14.71 -17.22
C ARG A 326 -21.75 -13.90 -16.04
N VAL A 327 -20.42 -13.81 -15.88
CA VAL A 327 -19.79 -13.01 -14.82
C VAL A 327 -19.88 -11.53 -15.12
N TRP A 328 -19.55 -11.06 -16.32
CA TRP A 328 -19.67 -9.64 -16.66
C TRP A 328 -21.09 -9.09 -16.45
N ASN A 329 -22.09 -9.85 -16.88
CA ASN A 329 -23.49 -9.49 -16.67
C ASN A 329 -23.94 -9.60 -15.20
N LYS A 330 -23.37 -10.52 -14.42
CA LYS A 330 -23.61 -10.60 -12.97
C LYS A 330 -22.93 -9.48 -12.22
N VAL A 331 -21.67 -9.19 -12.49
CA VAL A 331 -20.86 -8.09 -11.96
C VAL A 331 -21.55 -6.75 -12.23
N LYS A 332 -21.95 -6.47 -13.48
CA LYS A 332 -22.69 -5.24 -13.84
C LYS A 332 -24.07 -5.13 -13.16
N LYS A 333 -24.88 -6.21 -13.16
CA LYS A 333 -26.21 -6.23 -12.51
C LYS A 333 -26.11 -6.18 -10.98
N PHE A 334 -25.10 -6.82 -10.42
CA PHE A 334 -24.80 -6.81 -9.00
C PHE A 334 -24.20 -5.48 -8.56
N TYR A 335 -23.44 -4.78 -9.39
CA TYR A 335 -22.92 -3.44 -9.07
C TYR A 335 -24.02 -2.40 -8.95
N GLN A 336 -24.98 -2.39 -9.90
CA GLN A 336 -26.13 -1.51 -9.80
C GLN A 336 -26.99 -1.84 -8.57
N LYS A 337 -27.19 -3.14 -8.29
CA LYS A 337 -28.03 -3.58 -7.16
C LYS A 337 -27.32 -3.45 -5.80
N SER A 338 -26.02 -3.73 -5.71
CA SER A 338 -25.23 -3.76 -4.46
C SER A 338 -24.89 -2.37 -3.97
N ILE A 339 -24.64 -1.38 -4.84
CA ILE A 339 -24.51 0.04 -4.42
C ILE A 339 -25.86 0.56 -3.89
N MET A 340 -26.97 0.30 -4.60
CA MET A 340 -28.31 0.67 -4.12
C MET A 340 -28.73 -0.08 -2.85
N THR A 341 -28.32 -1.34 -2.70
CA THR A 341 -28.62 -2.17 -1.52
C THR A 341 -27.71 -1.83 -0.34
N LEU A 342 -26.46 -1.41 -0.57
CA LEU A 342 -25.55 -0.85 0.42
C LEU A 342 -26.09 0.49 0.96
N LEU A 343 -26.54 1.39 0.08
CA LEU A 343 -27.16 2.66 0.47
C LEU A 343 -28.43 2.45 1.31
N LYS A 344 -29.25 1.45 0.95
CA LYS A 344 -30.43 1.04 1.73
C LYS A 344 -30.07 0.34 3.05
N PHE A 345 -29.08 -0.55 3.05
CA PHE A 345 -28.61 -1.29 4.23
C PHE A 345 -28.00 -0.37 5.29
N LEU A 346 -27.30 0.68 4.86
CA LEU A 346 -26.67 1.67 5.74
C LEU A 346 -27.61 2.74 6.29
N LYS A 347 -28.93 2.67 6.00
CA LYS A 347 -29.90 3.74 6.32
C LYS A 347 -29.35 5.13 5.98
N VAL A 348 -28.72 5.30 4.82
CA VAL A 348 -28.33 6.64 4.35
C VAL A 348 -29.62 7.40 4.08
N VAL A 349 -30.08 8.16 5.08
CA VAL A 349 -30.98 9.28 4.83
C VAL A 349 -30.13 10.27 4.05
N PRO A 350 -30.50 10.62 2.80
CA PRO A 350 -29.79 11.69 2.11
C PRO A 350 -29.84 12.95 2.96
N ASP A 351 -28.70 13.55 3.23
CA ASP A 351 -28.65 14.88 3.85
C ASP A 351 -29.10 15.90 2.80
N ILE A 352 -30.40 16.16 2.74
CA ILE A 352 -30.96 17.20 1.88
C ILE A 352 -30.69 18.53 2.58
N THR A 353 -29.55 19.15 2.27
CA THR A 353 -29.33 20.55 2.63
C THR A 353 -30.20 21.41 1.72
N ILE A 354 -31.44 21.70 2.14
CA ILE A 354 -32.28 22.69 1.46
C ILE A 354 -31.67 24.06 1.75
N ASN A 355 -31.11 24.70 0.72
CA ASN A 355 -30.71 26.09 0.82
C ASN A 355 -31.98 26.95 0.92
N LYS A 356 -32.35 27.35 2.15
CA LYS A 356 -33.54 28.19 2.41
C LYS A 356 -33.31 29.68 2.10
N LYS A 357 -32.20 30.06 1.48
CA LYS A 357 -32.03 31.42 0.97
C LYS A 357 -32.62 31.54 -0.43
N ILE A 358 -33.95 31.71 -0.46
CA ILE A 358 -34.59 32.38 -1.58
C ILE A 358 -34.35 33.88 -1.33
N GLN A 359 -33.54 34.52 -2.17
CA GLN A 359 -33.53 35.98 -2.25
C GLN A 359 -34.79 36.39 -2.99
N PHE A 360 -35.63 37.21 -2.34
CA PHE A 360 -36.73 37.91 -2.99
C PHE A 360 -36.19 39.12 -3.74
#